data_AF-A0A958L7J1-F1
#
_entry.id   AF-A0A958L7J1-F1
#
_cell.length_a   1.000
_cell.length_b   1.000
_cell.length_c   1.000
_cell.angle_alpha   90.00
_cell.angle_beta   90.00
_cell.angle_gamma   90.00
#
_symmetry.space_group_name_H-M   'P 1'
#
loop_
_entity.id
_entity.type
_entity.pdbx_description
1 polymer ?
#
loop_
_entity_poly.entity_id
_entity_poly.type
_entity_poly.pdbx_seq_one_letter_code
_entity_poly.pdbx_strand_id
1 'polypeptide(L)'
;MNTRMHFKKSWHYLLYITLMSFFLASHCMAQSGLEGKINETIIDLVRIINILIVGFVAWSGFLIAKGDGSGVTRLIYGVVGLIVVNASYMIINYFR
;
A
#
# COMPACT_ATOMS: atom_id res chain seq x y z
N MET A 1 1.72 45.07 40.93
CA MET A 1 2.48 43.80 40.86
C MET A 1 1.72 42.63 40.21
N ASN A 2 0.43 42.76 39.88
CA ASN A 2 -0.41 41.65 39.41
C ASN A 2 -0.39 41.40 37.88
N THR A 3 -0.05 42.41 37.07
CA THR A 3 -0.07 42.32 35.60
C THR A 3 1.08 41.49 34.99
N ARG A 4 2.24 41.41 35.65
CA ARG A 4 3.38 40.59 35.19
C ARG A 4 3.13 39.09 35.28
N MET A 5 2.24 38.63 36.18
CA MET A 5 1.92 37.20 36.33
C MET A 5 1.02 36.68 35.21
N HIS A 6 0.07 37.49 34.73
CA HIS A 6 -0.78 37.13 33.59
C HIS A 6 0.02 37.02 32.29
N PHE A 7 0.99 37.92 32.08
CA PHE A 7 1.84 37.90 30.89
C PHE A 7 2.69 36.62 30.80
N LYS A 8 3.26 36.17 31.93
CA LYS A 8 4.01 34.91 31.99
C LYS A 8 3.13 33.69 31.71
N LYS A 9 1.91 33.64 32.27
CA LYS A 9 0.97 32.54 32.01
C LYS A 9 0.52 32.48 30.55
N SER A 10 0.17 33.62 29.94
CA SER A 10 -0.18 33.67 28.52
C SER A 10 0.97 33.26 27.59
N TRP A 11 2.21 33.59 27.96
CA TRP A 11 3.38 33.13 27.22
C TRP A 11 3.52 31.60 27.23
N HIS A 12 3.20 30.96 28.36
CA HIS A 12 3.28 29.50 28.47
C HIS A 12 2.18 28.82 27.65
N TYR A 13 0.98 29.37 27.63
CA TYR A 13 -0.11 28.86 26.77
C TYR A 13 0.24 28.97 25.29
N LEU A 14 0.80 30.10 24.86
CA LEU A 14 1.26 30.27 23.47
C LEU A 14 2.33 29.23 23.12
N LEU A 15 3.38 29.09 23.95
CA LEU A 15 4.43 28.10 23.74
C LEU A 15 3.89 26.67 23.64
N TYR A 16 2.92 26.31 24.50
CA TYR A 16 2.32 24.98 24.53
C TYR A 16 1.52 24.69 23.25
N ILE A 17 0.75 25.67 22.77
CA ILE A 17 0.00 25.57 21.53
C ILE A 17 0.96 25.41 20.35
N THR A 18 2.02 26.21 20.25
CA THR A 18 2.97 26.12 19.14
C THR A 18 3.71 24.77 19.13
N LEU A 19 4.09 24.27 20.30
CA LEU A 19 4.71 22.94 20.44
C LEU A 19 3.77 21.81 20.01
N MET A 20 2.48 21.89 20.38
CA MET A 20 1.49 20.90 19.95
C MET A 20 1.23 20.93 18.45
N SER A 21 1.10 22.12 17.86
CA SER A 21 0.95 22.28 16.40
C SER A 21 2.13 21.69 15.64
N PHE A 22 3.35 21.89 16.15
CA PHE A 22 4.57 21.37 15.53
C PHE A 22 4.66 19.84 15.63
N PHE A 23 4.25 19.26 16.77
CA PHE A 23 4.17 17.82 16.94
C PHE A 23 3.10 17.18 16.03
N LEU A 24 1.90 17.75 15.91
CA LEU A 24 0.88 17.24 15.00
C LEU A 24 1.32 17.33 13.53
N ALA A 25 1.92 18.45 13.13
CA ALA A 25 2.41 18.63 11.77
C ALA A 25 3.51 17.63 11.39
N SER A 26 4.42 17.31 12.32
CA SER A 26 5.47 16.33 12.08
C SER A 26 4.93 14.90 11.96
N HIS A 27 3.89 14.54 12.71
CA HIS A 27 3.23 13.23 12.61
C HIS A 27 2.45 13.09 11.29
N CYS A 28 1.73 14.14 10.86
CA CYS A 28 1.06 14.14 9.56
C CYS A 28 2.05 14.05 8.39
N MET A 29 3.20 14.73 8.45
CA MET A 29 4.23 14.62 7.40
C MET A 29 4.90 13.24 7.38
N ALA A 30 5.11 12.61 8.53
CA ALA A 30 5.65 11.25 8.60
C ALA A 30 4.67 10.20 8.04
N GLN A 31 3.36 10.35 8.28
CA GLN A 31 2.33 9.46 7.74
C GLN A 31 2.20 9.60 6.21
N SER A 32 2.21 10.84 5.70
CA SER A 32 2.13 11.13 4.26
C SER A 32 3.30 10.51 3.47
N GLY A 33 4.52 10.51 4.02
CA GLY A 33 5.69 9.89 3.39
C GLY A 33 5.69 8.36 3.39
N LEU A 34 5.01 7.72 4.34
CA LEU A 34 4.90 6.27 4.44
C LEU A 34 3.80 5.70 3.51
N GLU A 35 2.67 6.39 3.37
CA GLU A 35 1.56 5.98 2.49
C GLU A 35 1.99 5.92 1.01
N GLY A 36 2.87 6.83 0.57
CA GLY A 36 3.43 6.80 -0.78
C GLY A 36 4.27 5.55 -1.05
N LYS A 37 5.21 5.24 -0.14
CA LYS A 37 6.11 4.08 -0.27
C LYS A 37 5.40 2.74 -0.18
N ILE A 38 4.41 2.61 0.70
CA ILE A 38 3.64 1.37 0.83
C ILE A 38 2.89 1.07 -0.47
N ASN A 39 2.30 2.09 -1.09
CA ASN A 39 1.60 1.89 -2.34
C ASN A 39 2.53 1.54 -3.51
N GLU A 40 3.67 2.21 -3.64
CA GLU A 40 4.68 1.84 -4.64
C GLU A 40 5.10 0.37 -4.46
N THR A 41 5.32 -0.05 -3.22
CA THR A 41 5.65 -1.44 -2.88
C THR A 41 4.55 -2.43 -3.26
N ILE A 42 3.27 -2.08 -3.03
CA ILE A 42 2.13 -2.93 -3.42
C ILE A 42 2.04 -3.07 -4.94
N ILE A 43 2.25 -1.98 -5.68
CA ILE A 43 2.23 -1.99 -7.15
C ILE A 43 3.34 -2.89 -7.70
N ASP A 44 4.57 -2.76 -7.17
CA ASP A 44 5.69 -3.58 -7.59
C ASP A 44 5.47 -5.06 -7.25
N LEU A 45 4.91 -5.36 -6.09
CA LEU A 45 4.58 -6.74 -5.69
C LEU A 45 3.53 -7.36 -6.62
N VAL A 46 2.45 -6.63 -6.93
CA VAL A 46 1.42 -7.10 -7.88
C VAL A 46 2.03 -7.35 -9.26
N ARG A 47 2.94 -6.49 -9.71
CA ARG A 47 3.64 -6.65 -10.98
C ARG A 47 4.48 -7.92 -11.01
N ILE A 48 5.24 -8.21 -9.94
CA ILE A 48 6.05 -9.43 -9.81
C ILE A 48 5.15 -10.66 -9.84
N ILE A 49 4.06 -10.66 -9.06
CA ILE A 49 3.11 -11.79 -9.01
C ILE A 49 2.49 -12.03 -10.39
N ASN A 50 2.09 -10.98 -11.10
CA ASN A 50 1.54 -11.12 -12.45
C ASN A 50 2.57 -11.72 -13.44
N ILE A 51 3.84 -11.32 -13.36
CA ILE A 51 4.91 -11.92 -14.18
C ILE A 51 5.04 -13.43 -13.90
N LEU A 52 5.03 -13.83 -12.62
CA LEU A 52 5.09 -15.24 -12.23
C LEU A 52 3.89 -16.04 -12.76
N ILE A 53 2.68 -15.47 -12.66
CA ILE A 53 1.46 -16.12 -13.16
C ILE A 53 1.50 -16.26 -14.68
N VAL A 54 1.96 -15.25 -15.43
CA VAL A 54 2.11 -15.34 -16.89
C VAL A 54 3.13 -16.42 -17.26
N GLY A 55 4.24 -16.54 -16.54
CA GLY A 55 5.19 -17.64 -16.72
C GLY A 55 4.57 -19.01 -16.48
N PHE A 56 3.73 -19.14 -15.44
CA PHE A 56 3.01 -20.36 -15.13
C PHE A 56 1.95 -20.72 -16.20
N VAL A 57 1.24 -19.72 -16.73
CA VAL A 57 0.29 -19.87 -17.84
C VAL A 57 1.01 -20.34 -19.11
N ALA A 58 2.14 -19.72 -19.46
CA ALA A 58 2.96 -20.11 -20.60
C ALA A 58 3.48 -21.55 -20.47
N TRP A 59 3.95 -21.93 -19.28
CA TRP A 59 4.36 -23.30 -18.96
C TRP A 59 3.20 -24.30 -19.10
N SER A 60 2.01 -23.94 -18.64
CA SER A 60 0.81 -24.77 -18.77
C SER A 60 0.43 -24.95 -20.25
N GLY A 61 0.55 -23.91 -21.07
CA GLY A 61 0.37 -24.00 -22.53
C GLY A 61 1.35 -24.98 -23.18
N PHE A 62 2.61 -25.00 -22.73
CA PHE A 62 3.60 -25.96 -23.20
C PHE A 62 3.26 -27.42 -22.81
N LEU A 63 2.71 -27.65 -21.61
CA LEU A 63 2.24 -28.98 -21.19
C LEU A 63 1.06 -29.47 -22.05
N ILE A 64 0.12 -28.57 -22.37
CA ILE A 64 -1.00 -28.88 -23.28
C ILE A 64 -0.47 -29.26 -24.66
N ALA A 65 0.51 -28.52 -25.19
CA ALA A 65 1.13 -28.82 -26.48
C ALA A 65 1.85 -30.18 -26.49
N LYS A 66 2.34 -30.65 -25.34
CA LYS A 66 2.92 -31.99 -25.16
C LYS A 66 1.89 -33.11 -25.02
N GLY A 67 0.59 -32.79 -24.96
CA GLY A 67 -0.48 -33.77 -24.76
C GLY A 67 -0.68 -34.21 -23.31
N ASP A 68 -0.11 -33.48 -22.34
CA ASP A 68 -0.34 -33.75 -20.92
C ASP A 68 -1.69 -33.15 -20.49
N GLY A 69 -2.63 -34.04 -20.14
CA GLY A 69 -3.99 -33.67 -19.73
C GLY A 69 -4.04 -32.77 -18.48
N SER A 70 -2.98 -32.74 -17.67
CA SER A 70 -2.88 -31.84 -16.51
C SER A 70 -2.65 -30.37 -16.88
N GLY A 71 -2.22 -30.10 -18.12
CA GLY A 71 -1.93 -28.75 -18.60
C GLY A 71 -3.16 -27.83 -18.60
N VAL A 72 -4.34 -28.34 -18.95
CA VAL A 72 -5.59 -27.56 -18.98
C VAL A 72 -6.02 -27.15 -17.58
N THR A 73 -5.95 -28.06 -16.61
CA THR A 73 -6.29 -27.76 -15.21
C THR A 73 -5.34 -26.72 -14.62
N ARG A 74 -4.03 -26.84 -14.90
CA ARG A 74 -3.02 -25.86 -14.48
C ARG A 74 -3.24 -24.49 -15.13
N LEU A 75 -3.62 -24.46 -16.41
CA LEU A 75 -3.96 -23.23 -17.11
C LEU A 75 -5.14 -22.51 -16.43
N ILE A 76 -6.20 -23.25 -16.08
CA ILE A 76 -7.37 -22.70 -15.37
C ILE A 76 -6.94 -22.09 -14.03
N TYR A 77 -6.12 -22.79 -13.23
CA TYR A 77 -5.61 -22.24 -11.98
C TYR A 77 -4.78 -20.97 -12.18
N GLY A 78 -3.97 -20.91 -13.25
CA GLY A 78 -3.22 -19.71 -13.61
C GLY A 78 -4.13 -18.51 -13.93
N VAL A 79 -5.17 -18.74 -14.73
CA VAL A 79 -6.16 -17.69 -15.08
C VAL A 79 -6.94 -17.23 -13.84
N VAL A 80 -7.40 -18.15 -13.00
CA VAL A 80 -8.08 -17.81 -11.73
C VAL A 80 -7.17 -16.99 -10.83
N GLY A 81 -5.89 -17.38 -10.70
CA GLY A 81 -4.91 -16.61 -9.94
C GLY A 81 -4.75 -15.19 -10.45
N LEU A 82 -4.70 -15.01 -11.78
CA LEU A 82 -4.60 -13.68 -12.41
C LEU A 82 -5.83 -12.81 -12.09
N ILE A 83 -7.03 -13.40 -12.11
CA ILE A 83 -8.27 -12.70 -11.76
C ILE A 83 -8.25 -12.28 -10.29
N VAL A 84 -7.90 -13.18 -9.37
CA VAL A 84 -7.91 -12.90 -7.92
C VAL A 84 -6.90 -11.80 -7.55
N VAL A 85 -5.69 -11.85 -8.12
CA VAL A 85 -4.65 -10.85 -7.84
C VAL A 85 -5.08 -9.46 -8.31
N ASN A 86 -5.61 -9.37 -9.54
CA ASN A 86 -6.07 -8.08 -10.07
C ASN A 86 -7.34 -7.57 -9.36
N ALA A 87 -8.26 -8.45 -8.97
CA ALA A 87 -9.43 -8.09 -8.17
C ALA A 87 -9.03 -7.56 -6.79
N SER A 88 -8.08 -8.22 -6.12
CA SER A 88 -7.54 -7.78 -4.84
C SER A 88 -6.89 -6.39 -4.94
N TYR A 89 -6.12 -6.16 -6.01
CA TYR A 89 -5.52 -4.85 -6.28
C TYR A 89 -6.58 -3.76 -6.53
N MET A 90 -7.64 -4.06 -7.29
CA MET A 90 -8.76 -3.13 -7.47
C MET A 90 -9.46 -2.77 -6.17
N ILE A 91 -9.66 -3.73 -5.26
CA ILE A 91 -10.27 -3.49 -3.96
C ILE A 91 -9.38 -2.58 -3.11
N ILE A 92 -8.07 -2.84 -3.08
CA ILE A 92 -7.10 -1.98 -2.37
C ILE A 92 -7.14 -0.55 -2.92
N ASN A 93 -7.25 -0.38 -4.23
CA ASN A 93 -7.38 0.94 -4.85
C ASN A 93 -8.74 1.60 -4.60
N TYR A 94 -9.82 0.84 -4.38
CA TYR A 94 -11.16 1.38 -4.11
C TYR A 94 -11.28 1.99 -2.71
N PHE A 95 -10.61 1.40 -1.71
CA PHE A 95 -10.61 1.90 -0.34
C PHE A 95 -9.61 3.04 -0.08
N ARG A 96 -9.00 3.57 -1.14
CA ARG A 96 -8.00 4.62 -1.09
C ARG A 96 -8.56 5.93 -1.61
#